data_AF-A0A3N1GRG5-F1
#
_entry.id   AF-A0A3N1GRG5-F1
#
_cell.length_a   1.000
_cell.length_b   1.000
_cell.length_c   1.000
_cell.angle_alpha   90.00
_cell.angle_beta   90.00
_cell.angle_gamma   90.00
#
_symmetry.space_group_name_H-M   'P 1'
#
loop_
_entity.id
_entity.type
_entity.pdbx_description
1 polymer ?
#
loop_
_entity_poly.entity_id
_entity_poly.type
_entity_poly.pdbx_seq_one_letter_code
_entity_poly.pdbx_strand_id
1 'polypeptide(L)'
;MTNHHSHTSTNHSQTTGQSDPARPFHYFVAIMSMEPRGLRTMQIEVHLSRRITTMDEVKDVQEWARTTHHLSNPMIVGFTLLRNDLADRRRTRSS
;
A
#
# COMPACT_ATOMS: atom_id res chain seq x y z
N MET A 1 6.21 22.29 -27.61
CA MET A 1 5.27 22.72 -26.55
C MET A 1 3.91 22.21 -27.03
N THR A 2 3.23 21.23 -26.42
CA THR A 2 2.91 21.06 -25.00
C THR A 2 2.50 19.60 -24.75
N ASN A 3 2.87 19.03 -23.60
CA ASN A 3 2.52 17.68 -23.13
C ASN A 3 1.00 17.53 -22.91
N HIS A 4 0.44 16.35 -23.23
CA HIS A 4 -0.76 15.84 -22.58
C HIS A 4 -0.53 14.43 -22.05
N HIS A 5 -0.35 14.35 -20.73
CA HIS A 5 -0.34 13.12 -19.96
C HIS A 5 -1.72 12.48 -20.02
N SER A 6 -1.81 11.29 -20.61
CA SER A 6 -2.98 10.43 -20.44
C SER A 6 -2.86 9.72 -19.10
N HIS A 7 -3.71 10.11 -18.16
CA HIS A 7 -3.86 9.44 -16.87
C HIS A 7 -4.38 8.02 -17.13
N THR A 8 -3.49 7.03 -17.06
CA THR A 8 -3.90 5.63 -16.98
C THR A 8 -4.48 5.37 -15.61
N SER A 9 -5.81 5.36 -15.56
CA SER A 9 -6.61 4.86 -14.43
C SER A 9 -6.07 3.50 -14.04
N THR A 10 -5.40 3.40 -12.89
CA THR A 10 -4.82 2.14 -12.43
C THR A 10 -5.93 1.35 -11.76
N ASN A 11 -6.44 0.37 -12.51
CA ASN A 11 -7.43 -0.60 -12.08
C ASN A 11 -7.04 -1.23 -10.73
N HIS A 12 -7.98 -1.25 -9.79
CA HIS A 12 -7.91 -2.06 -8.57
C HIS A 12 -8.02 -3.53 -8.97
N SER A 13 -6.90 -4.15 -9.30
CA SER A 13 -6.83 -5.60 -9.45
C SER A 13 -6.83 -6.24 -8.06
N GLN A 14 -7.95 -6.85 -7.72
CA GLN A 14 -8.08 -7.88 -6.72
C GLN A 14 -7.17 -9.05 -7.14
N THR A 15 -6.03 -9.24 -6.49
CA THR A 15 -5.16 -10.41 -6.74
C THR A 15 -4.87 -11.14 -5.44
N THR A 16 -5.79 -12.02 -5.07
CA THR A 16 -5.49 -13.23 -4.31
C THR A 16 -4.54 -14.10 -5.15
N GLY A 17 -3.22 -13.92 -4.97
CA GLY A 17 -2.22 -14.95 -5.27
C GLY A 17 -1.30 -14.75 -6.49
N GLN A 18 -1.52 -13.78 -7.37
CA GLN A 18 -0.61 -13.56 -8.51
C GLN A 18 0.56 -12.65 -8.11
N SER A 19 1.79 -13.10 -8.36
CA SER A 19 3.00 -12.34 -8.05
C SER A 19 3.18 -11.20 -9.06
N ASP A 20 3.11 -9.95 -8.59
CA ASP A 20 3.34 -8.76 -9.41
C ASP A 20 4.80 -8.29 -9.26
N PRO A 21 5.65 -8.46 -10.29
CA PRO A 21 7.04 -8.00 -10.21
C PRO A 21 7.18 -6.48 -10.04
N ALA A 22 6.18 -5.68 -10.44
CA ALA A 22 6.21 -4.24 -10.28
C ALA A 22 5.88 -3.83 -8.83
N ARG A 23 5.24 -4.69 -8.04
CA ARG A 23 4.81 -4.43 -6.66
C ARG A 23 5.07 -5.63 -5.75
N PRO A 24 6.34 -6.01 -5.54
CA PRO A 24 6.68 -7.26 -4.88
C PRO A 24 6.52 -7.24 -3.36
N PHE A 25 6.29 -6.07 -2.75
CA PHE A 25 6.17 -5.94 -1.30
C PHE A 25 4.70 -5.91 -0.89
N HIS A 26 4.22 -7.00 -0.30
CA HIS A 26 2.85 -7.17 0.14
C HIS A 26 2.74 -6.88 1.63
N TYR A 27 1.99 -5.84 1.98
CA TYR A 27 1.77 -5.42 3.36
C TYR A 27 0.32 -5.62 3.76
N PHE A 28 0.12 -6.15 4.97
CA PHE A 28 -1.10 -5.90 5.72
C PHE A 28 -0.96 -4.55 6.42
N VAL A 29 -1.95 -3.67 6.24
CA VAL A 29 -1.99 -2.35 6.85
C VAL A 29 -3.24 -2.23 7.71
N ALA A 30 -3.02 -2.02 9.00
CA ALA A 30 -4.07 -1.69 9.95
C ALA A 30 -4.10 -0.17 10.15
N ILE A 31 -5.27 0.43 9.98
CA ILE A 31 -5.47 1.87 10.03
C ILE A 31 -6.49 2.19 11.11
N MET A 32 -6.17 3.14 11.98
CA MET A 32 -7.08 3.70 12.97
C MET A 32 -7.15 5.21 12.74
N SER A 33 -8.35 5.75 12.60
CA SER A 33 -8.60 7.17 12.40
C SER A 33 -9.64 7.67 13.39
N MET A 34 -9.38 8.84 13.96
CA MET A 34 -10.34 9.55 14.81
C MET A 34 -11.25 10.41 13.93
N GLU A 35 -12.53 10.06 13.88
CA GLU A 35 -13.55 10.79 13.16
C GLU A 35 -14.47 11.57 14.12
N PRO A 36 -15.20 12.60 13.66
CA PRO A 36 -16.13 13.35 14.52
C PRO A 36 -17.21 12.47 15.18
N ARG A 37 -17.53 11.32 14.57
CA ARG A 37 -18.56 10.37 15.06
C ARG A 37 -17.98 9.18 15.83
N GLY A 38 -16.66 9.15 16.05
CA GLY A 38 -15.98 8.09 16.80
C GLY A 38 -14.74 7.56 16.11
N LEU A 39 -14.23 6.44 16.62
CA LEU A 39 -13.08 5.76 16.06
C LEU A 39 -13.50 4.93 14.83
N ARG A 40 -12.78 5.11 13.71
CA ARG A 40 -12.89 4.25 12.52
C ARG A 40 -11.65 3.39 12.39
N THR A 41 -11.84 2.10 12.20
CA THR A 41 -10.76 1.15 11.92
C THR A 41 -10.91 0.56 10.52
N MET A 42 -9.79 0.29 9.88
CA MET A 42 -9.74 -0.29 8.54
C MET A 42 -8.54 -1.23 8.42
N GLN A 43 -8.72 -2.34 7.73
CA GLN A 43 -7.68 -3.31 7.44
C GLN A 43 -7.63 -3.53 5.94
N ILE A 44 -6.45 -3.37 5.36
CA ILE A 44 -6.25 -3.45 3.91
C ILE A 44 -4.94 -4.15 3.59
N GLU A 45 -4.90 -4.77 2.41
CA GLU A 45 -3.65 -5.24 1.83
C GLU A 45 -3.15 -4.19 0.82
N VAL A 46 -1.87 -3.83 0.93
CA VAL A 46 -1.22 -2.85 0.06
C VAL A 46 -0.01 -3.49 -0.60
N HIS A 47 0.10 -3.33 -1.92
CA HIS A 47 1.22 -3.83 -2.71
C HIS A 47 2.07 -2.66 -3.18
N LEU A 48 3.34 -2.65 -2.81
CA LEU A 48 4.26 -1.55 -3.09
C LEU A 48 5.43 -2.01 -3.96
N SER A 49 5.90 -1.09 -4.81
CA SER A 49 7.10 -1.28 -5.63
C SER A 49 8.40 -1.23 -4.84
N ARG A 50 8.37 -0.61 -3.66
CA ARG A 50 9.49 -0.48 -2.72
C ARG A 50 9.08 -0.85 -1.30
N ARG A 51 10.06 -1.32 -0.54
CA ARG A 51 9.89 -1.60 0.89
C ARG A 51 9.75 -0.28 1.65
N ILE A 52 8.79 -0.22 2.59
CA ILE A 52 8.72 0.88 3.56
C ILE A 52 9.91 0.76 4.52
N THR A 53 10.75 1.78 4.55
CA THR A 53 11.93 1.88 5.42
C THR A 53 12.01 3.22 6.15
N THR A 54 11.20 4.20 5.76
CA THR A 54 11.23 5.57 6.31
C THR A 54 9.86 6.02 6.82
N MET A 55 9.85 7.03 7.69
CA MET A 55 8.61 7.64 8.16
C MET A 55 7.90 8.49 7.10
N ASP A 56 8.62 9.00 6.10
CA ASP A 56 7.97 9.74 5.01
C ASP A 56 7.17 8.80 4.11
N GLU A 57 7.63 7.58 3.88
CA GLU A 57 6.85 6.54 3.21
C GLU A 57 5.60 6.13 4.00
N VAL A 58 5.68 6.14 5.34
CA VAL A 58 4.51 5.96 6.19
C VAL A 58 3.51 7.09 6.00
N LYS A 59 3.98 8.35 5.91
CA LYS A 59 3.12 9.51 5.64
C LYS A 59 2.47 9.43 4.26
N ASP A 60 3.19 8.97 3.23
CA ASP A 60 2.63 8.78 1.89
C ASP A 60 1.43 7.80 1.93
N VAL A 61 1.54 6.71 2.70
CA VAL A 61 0.43 5.76 2.88
C VAL A 61 -0.72 6.38 3.68
N GLN A 62 -0.43 7.15 4.73
CA GLN A 62 -1.46 7.88 5.48
C GLN A 62 -2.22 8.85 4.57
N GLU A 63 -1.50 9.60 3.74
CA GLU A 63 -2.09 10.56 2.80
C GLU A 63 -2.92 9.87 1.71
N TRP A 64 -2.42 8.75 1.17
CA TRP A 64 -3.19 7.91 0.26
C TRP A 64 -4.46 7.36 0.92
N ALA A 65 -4.39 6.87 2.17
CA ALA A 65 -5.55 6.36 2.88
C ALA A 65 -6.58 7.47 3.19
N ARG A 66 -6.09 8.67 3.54
CA ARG A 66 -6.89 9.88 3.76
C ARG A 66 -7.68 10.25 2.51
N THR A 67 -7.01 10.31 1.37
CA THR A 67 -7.59 10.74 0.09
C THR A 67 -8.50 9.68 -0.52
N THR A 68 -8.10 8.40 -0.46
CA THR A 68 -8.81 7.29 -1.12
C THR A 68 -9.99 6.79 -0.30
N HIS A 69 -9.88 6.75 1.03
CA HIS A 69 -10.90 6.18 1.92
C HIS A 69 -11.64 7.21 2.77
N HIS A 70 -11.41 8.50 2.49
CA HIS A 70 -12.02 9.64 3.17
C HIS A 70 -11.88 9.53 4.70
N LEU A 71 -10.66 9.22 5.15
CA LEU A 71 -10.31 9.17 6.57
C LEU A 71 -9.84 10.53 7.06
N SER A 72 -10.06 10.82 8.35
CA SER A 72 -9.63 12.04 9.01
C SER A 72 -8.31 11.86 9.78
N ASN A 73 -7.69 12.98 10.14
CA ASN A 73 -6.59 13.01 11.09
C ASN A 73 -7.10 13.28 12.52
N PRO A 74 -6.39 12.80 13.56
CA PRO A 74 -5.17 12.00 13.50
C PRO A 74 -5.41 10.54 13.06
N MET A 75 -4.43 9.98 12.34
CA MET A 75 -4.44 8.60 11.85
C MET A 75 -3.19 7.85 12.32
N ILE A 76 -3.39 6.63 12.82
CA ILE A 76 -2.32 5.69 13.15
C ILE A 76 -2.36 4.55 12.13
N VAL A 77 -1.21 4.23 11.57
CA VAL A 77 -1.06 3.13 10.61
C VAL A 77 -0.01 2.14 11.11
N GLY A 78 -0.37 0.86 11.10
CA GLY A 78 0.52 -0.25 11.42
C GLY A 78 0.75 -1.12 10.19
N PHE A 79 2.00 -1.52 9.96
CA PHE A 79 2.39 -2.31 8.79
C PHE A 79 2.90 -3.67 9.24
N THR A 80 2.49 -4.73 8.53
CA THR A 80 3.09 -6.06 8.63
C THR A 80 3.43 -6.52 7.22
N LEU A 81 4.71 -6.76 6.95
CA LEU A 81 5.13 -7.33 5.67
C LEU A 81 4.73 -8.80 5.64
N LEU A 82 3.83 -9.16 4.75
CA LEU A 82 3.34 -10.53 4.59
C LEU A 82 4.24 -11.33 3.66
N ARG A 83 4.59 -10.74 2.51
CA ARG A 83 5.34 -11.42 1.45
C ARG A 83 6.27 -10.45 0.71
N ASN A 84 7.39 -10.98 0.25
CA ASN A 84 8.32 -10.28 -0.62
C ASN A 84 8.67 -11.17 -1.82
N ASP A 85 8.02 -10.90 -2.95
CA ASP A 85 8.12 -11.73 -4.16
C ASP A 85 9.53 -11.69 -4.78
N LEU A 86 10.36 -10.69 -4.45
CA LEU A 86 11.77 -10.65 -4.86
C LEU A 86 12.62 -11.66 -4.10
N ALA A 87 12.33 -11.86 -2.81
CA ALA A 87 13.05 -12.81 -1.98
C ALA A 87 12.70 -14.25 -2.38
N ASP A 88 11.43 -14.51 -2.67
CA ASP A 88 10.95 -15.83 -3.08
C ASP A 88 11.56 -16.27 -4.42
N ARG A 89 11.67 -15.35 -5.39
CA ARG A 89 12.33 -15.61 -6.68
C ARG A 89 13.83 -15.92 -6.57
N ARG A 90 14.52 -15.31 -5.59
CA ARG A 90 15.94 -15.64 -5.34
C ARG A 90 16.09 -17.05 -4.77
N ARG A 91 15.15 -17.49 -3.94
CA ARG A 91 15.18 -18.85 -3.36
C ARG A 91 14.93 -19.91 -4.43
N THR A 92 14.00 -19.69 -5.36
CA THR A 92 13.70 -20.66 -6.44
C THR A 92 14.77 -20.75 -7.53
N ARG A 93 15.58 -19.70 -7.73
CA ARG A 93 16.68 -19.71 -8.72
C ARG A 93 17.96 -20.39 -8.22
N SER A 94 18.07 -20.61 -6.92
CA SER A 94 19.24 -21.23 -6.28
C SER A 94 19.02 -22.71 -5.94
N SER A 95 17.94 -23.32 -6.45
CA SER A 95 17.60 -24.75 -6.30
C SER A 95 17.69 -25.47 -7.64
#